data_AF-A0A2D5W6V7-F1
#
_entry.id   AF-A0A2D5W6V7-F1
#
_cell.length_a   1.000
_cell.length_b   1.000
_cell.length_c   1.000
_cell.angle_alpha   90.00
_cell.angle_beta   90.00
_cell.angle_gamma   90.00
#
_symmetry.space_group_name_H-M   'P 1'
#
loop_
_entity.id
_entity.type
_entity.pdbx_description
1 polymer ?
#
loop_
_entity_poly.entity_id
_entity_poly.type
_entity_poly.pdbx_seq_one_letter_code
_entity_poly.pdbx_strand_id
1 'polypeptide(L)' 'SQLGGEVACRMYSLMLSCKQGGVDPEAYIADGLDKISIVPASQIASLTPWAWQASRREV' A
#
# COMPACT_ATOMS: atom_id res chain seq x y z
N SER A 1 -10.85 -16.04 -15.18
CA SER A 1 -9.64 -16.77 -14.75
C SER A 1 -9.51 -16.65 -13.25
N GLN A 2 -9.18 -17.74 -12.55
CA GLN A 2 -9.02 -17.75 -11.08
C GLN A 2 -7.91 -16.77 -10.63
N LEU A 3 -6.77 -16.75 -11.35
CA LEU A 3 -5.65 -15.85 -11.07
C LEU A 3 -6.05 -14.36 -11.10
N GLY A 4 -6.90 -13.96 -12.05
CA GLY A 4 -7.38 -12.58 -12.14
C GLY A 4 -8.25 -12.18 -10.94
N GLY A 5 -9.07 -13.11 -10.44
CA GLY A 5 -9.87 -12.90 -9.23
C GLY A 5 -9.02 -12.80 -7.96
N GLU A 6 -7.99 -13.64 -7.84
CA GLU A 6 -7.06 -13.61 -6.69
C GLU A 6 -6.26 -12.30 -6.62
N VAL A 7 -5.73 -11.84 -7.76
CA VAL A 7 -5.01 -10.55 -7.83
C VAL A 7 -5.95 -9.39 -7.51
N ALA A 8 -7.15 -9.37 -8.09
CA ALA A 8 -8.14 -8.35 -7.81
C ALA A 8 -8.52 -8.33 -6.32
N CYS A 9 -8.76 -9.49 -5.71
CA CYS A 9 -9.09 -9.61 -4.28
C CYS A 9 -7.97 -9.02 -3.39
N ARG A 10 -6.72 -9.31 -3.70
CA ARG A 10 -5.56 -8.76 -2.97
C ARG A 10 -5.50 -7.24 -3.09
N MET A 11 -5.69 -6.70 -4.30
CA MET A 11 -5.70 -5.25 -4.52
C MET A 11 -6.88 -4.57 -3.81
N TYR A 12 -8.07 -5.16 -3.86
CA TYR A 12 -9.24 -4.66 -3.14
C TYR A 12 -9.04 -4.65 -1.63
N SER A 13 -8.45 -5.72 -1.08
CA SER A 13 -8.12 -5.79 0.35
C SER A 13 -7.17 -4.66 0.76
N LEU A 14 -6.17 -4.35 -0.06
CA LEU A 14 -5.25 -3.22 0.17
C LEU A 14 -5.96 -1.86 0.10
N MET A 15 -6.80 -1.65 -0.92
CA MET A 15 -7.58 -0.41 -1.06
C MET A 15 -8.53 -0.19 0.12
N LEU A 16 -9.18 -1.26 0.61
CA LEU A 16 -10.04 -1.21 1.79
C LEU A 16 -9.27 -0.82 3.06
N SER A 17 -8.09 -1.40 3.27
CA SER A 17 -7.22 -1.02 4.39
C SER A 17 -6.80 0.45 4.35
N CYS A 18 -6.54 1.00 3.15
CA CYS A 18 -6.25 2.43 2.99
C CYS A 18 -7.43 3.29 3.43
N LYS A 19 -8.65 2.94 2.99
CA LYS A 19 -9.88 3.65 3.36
C LYS A 19 -10.12 3.64 4.87
N GLN A 20 -9.91 2.50 5.53
CA GLN A 20 -10.05 2.39 6.99
C GLN A 20 -9.05 3.26 7.74
N GLY A 21 -7.84 3.45 7.20
CA GLY A 21 -6.82 4.33 7.76
C GLY A 21 -6.96 5.82 7.39
N GLY A 22 -7.96 6.19 6.58
CA GLY A 22 -8.05 7.57 6.05
C GLY A 22 -6.88 7.93 5.15
N VAL A 23 -6.30 6.94 4.46
CA VAL A 23 -5.19 7.08 3.52
C VAL A 23 -5.77 7.14 2.11
N ASP A 24 -5.29 8.08 1.29
CA ASP A 24 -5.65 8.11 -0.12
C ASP A 24 -5.09 6.86 -0.84
N PRO A 25 -5.95 5.96 -1.36
CA PRO A 25 -5.51 4.69 -1.92
C PRO A 25 -4.73 4.87 -3.23
N GLU A 26 -5.04 5.89 -4.02
CA GLU A 26 -4.38 6.14 -5.30
C GLU A 26 -2.94 6.62 -5.08
N ALA A 27 -2.77 7.61 -4.21
CA ALA A 27 -1.46 8.12 -3.82
C ALA A 27 -0.60 7.05 -3.13
N TYR A 28 -1.20 6.23 -2.26
CA TYR A 28 -0.51 5.13 -1.60
C TYR A 28 -0.03 4.07 -2.59
N ILE A 29 -0.88 3.64 -3.54
CA ILE A 29 -0.50 2.62 -4.53
C ILE A 29 0.60 3.17 -5.45
N ALA A 30 0.47 4.41 -5.94
CA ALA A 30 1.47 5.01 -6.82
C ALA A 30 2.85 5.06 -6.15
N ASP A 31 2.94 5.63 -4.95
CA ASP A 31 4.20 5.73 -4.21
C ASP A 31 4.72 4.35 -3.75
N GLY A 32 3.81 3.42 -3.39
CA GLY A 32 4.15 2.05 -3.05
C GLY A 32 4.77 1.29 -4.22
N LEU A 33 4.26 1.47 -5.45
CA LEU A 33 4.82 0.85 -6.66
C LEU A 33 6.21 1.39 -6.99
N ASP A 34 6.47 2.68 -6.74
CA ASP A 34 7.81 3.25 -6.91
C ASP A 34 8.79 2.69 -5.86
N LYS A 35 8.34 2.54 -4.61
CA LYS A 35 9.18 2.12 -3.49
C LYS A 35 9.37 0.61 -3.36
N ILE A 36 8.49 -0.23 -3.92
CA ILE A 36 8.57 -1.70 -3.73
C ILE A 36 9.88 -2.30 -4.24
N SER A 37 10.49 -1.69 -5.26
CA SER A 37 11.77 -2.14 -5.83
C SER A 37 12.99 -1.62 -5.06
N ILE A 38 12.81 -0.60 -4.21
CA ILE A 38 13.86 0.12 -3.51
C ILE A 38 13.94 -0.31 -2.05
N VAL A 39 12.78 -0.54 -1.42
CA VAL A 39 12.69 -0.87 0.00
C VAL A 39 13.09 -2.34 0.21
N PRO A 40 14.10 -2.61 1.06
CA PRO A 40 14.48 -3.99 1.37
C PRO A 40 13.33 -4.71 2.06
N ALA A 41 13.21 -6.02 1.84
CA ALA A 41 12.12 -6.82 2.41
C ALA A 41 12.02 -6.75 3.94
N SER A 42 13.15 -6.52 4.64
CA SER A 42 13.19 -6.30 6.08
C SER A 42 12.44 -5.05 6.55
N GLN A 43 12.19 -4.09 5.66
CA GLN A 43 11.52 -2.83 5.93
C GLN A 43 10.14 -2.74 5.29
N ILE A 44 9.56 -3.85 4.82
CA ILE A 44 8.25 -3.84 4.16
C ILE A 44 7.12 -3.29 5.05
N ALA A 45 7.26 -3.36 6.37
CA ALA A 45 6.33 -2.75 7.32
C ALA A 45 6.19 -1.23 7.12
N SER A 46 7.23 -0.55 6.62
CA SER A 46 7.19 0.89 6.29
C SER A 46 6.27 1.20 5.10
N LEU A 47 6.04 0.22 4.23
CA LEU A 47 5.14 0.34 3.08
C LEU A 47 3.69 0.08 3.44
N THR A 48 3.35 -0.21 4.71
CA THR A 48 1.94 -0.36 5.10
C THR A 48 1.20 0.98 5.05
N PRO A 49 -0.13 1.02 4.82
CA PRO A 49 -0.85 2.28 4.65
C PRO A 49 -0.67 3.26 5.82
N TRP A 50 -0.67 2.75 7.07
CA TRP A 50 -0.51 3.58 8.27
C TRP A 50 0.91 4.11 8.45
N ALA A 51 1.93 3.28 8.23
CA ALA A 51 3.33 3.70 8.34
C ALA A 51 3.68 4.71 7.24
N TRP A 52 3.19 4.45 6.02
CA TRP A 52 3.29 5.36 4.89
C TRP A 52 2.68 6.72 5.22
N GLN A 53 1.45 6.75 5.74
CA GLN A 53 0.78 8.00 6.09
C GLN A 53 1.51 8.75 7.22
N ALA A 54 1.98 8.03 8.25
CA ALA A 54 2.75 8.62 9.34
C ALA A 54 4.02 9.31 8.81
N SER A 55 4.77 8.65 7.94
CA SER A 55 5.99 9.21 7.33
C SER A 55 5.74 10.52 6.55
N ARG A 56 4.52 10.71 6.02
CA ARG A 56 4.14 11.91 5.28
C ARG A 56 3.60 13.04 6.16
N ARG A 57 3.22 12.75 7.40
CA ARG A 57 2.77 13.75 8.39
C ARG A 57 3.94 14.40 9.13
N GLU A 58 5.11 13.76 9.08
CA GLU A 58 6.34 14.25 9.71
C GLU A 58 7.14 15.21 8.81
N VAL A 59 6.57 15.60 7.66
CA VAL A 59 7.11 16.58 6.70
C VAL A 59 6.38 17.92 6.86
#